data_AF-A0A2J6QI25-F1
#
_entry.id   AF-A0A2J6QI25-F1
#
_cell.length_a   1.000
_cell.length_b   1.000
_cell.length_c   1.000
_cell.angle_alpha   90.00
_cell.angle_beta   90.00
_cell.angle_gamma   90.00
#
_symmetry.space_group_name_H-M   'P 1'
#
loop_
_entity.id
_entity.type
_entity.pdbx_description
1 polymer ?
#
loop_
_entity_poly.entity_id
_entity_poly.type
_entity_poly.pdbx_seq_one_letter_code
_entity_poly.pdbx_strand_id
1 'polypeptide(L)' 'MCFYDANEMECKCWKWGHFRQHCNNEYRTGETCGMKLVMNRYQLPQKCKICTKIETKERAIRKEEDRIRRWRKE' A
#
# COMPACT_ATOMS: atom_id res chain seq x y z
N MET A 1 15.84 10.76 -15.00
CA MET A 1 15.27 9.94 -13.91
C MET A 1 14.62 10.84 -12.85
N CYS A 2 13.31 10.90 -12.83
CA CYS A 2 12.55 11.77 -11.94
C CYS A 2 12.41 11.13 -10.56
N PHE A 3 12.46 11.95 -9.53
CA PHE A 3 12.45 11.51 -8.14
C PHE A 3 11.05 11.64 -7.56
N TYR A 4 10.62 10.57 -6.90
CA TYR A 4 9.35 10.47 -6.19
C TYR A 4 9.60 9.95 -4.78
N ASP A 5 8.67 10.24 -3.90
CA ASP A 5 8.63 9.56 -2.60
C ASP A 5 8.05 8.14 -2.75
N ALA A 6 8.36 7.30 -1.78
CA ALA A 6 7.71 6.02 -1.57
C ALA A 6 6.99 6.04 -0.22
N ASN A 7 5.71 5.72 -0.25
CA ASN A 7 4.87 5.59 0.92
C ASN A 7 4.77 4.11 1.30
N GLU A 8 5.49 3.71 2.33
CA GLU A 8 5.52 2.35 2.86
C GLU A 8 4.47 2.18 3.95
N MET A 9 3.65 1.16 3.81
CA MET A 9 2.57 0.81 4.74
C MET A 9 3.11 -0.18 5.79
N GLU A 10 2.38 -0.32 6.90
CA GLU A 10 2.76 -1.21 8.02
C GLU A 10 3.07 -2.66 7.56
N CYS A 11 2.35 -3.15 6.56
CA CYS A 11 2.56 -4.48 5.97
C CYS A 11 3.75 -4.57 5.01
N LYS A 12 4.63 -3.56 4.97
CA LYS A 12 5.77 -3.40 4.04
C LYS A 12 5.40 -3.35 2.56
N CYS A 13 4.11 -3.28 2.23
CA CYS A 13 3.68 -2.87 0.90
C CYS A 13 3.95 -1.38 0.75
N TRP A 14 4.22 -0.90 -0.46
CA TRP A 14 4.43 0.53 -0.68
C TRP A 14 3.77 1.00 -1.98
N LYS A 15 3.59 2.32 -2.09
CA LYS A 15 3.06 2.98 -3.29
C LYS A 15 3.89 4.22 -3.60
N TRP A 16 3.91 4.63 -4.86
CA TRP A 16 4.47 5.92 -5.24
C TRP A 16 3.76 7.05 -4.49
N GLY A 17 4.56 7.93 -3.89
CA GLY A 17 4.14 9.13 -3.22
C GLY A 17 4.28 10.35 -4.13
N HIS A 18 4.53 11.50 -3.51
CA HIS A 18 4.60 12.77 -4.22
C HIS A 18 5.83 12.84 -5.14
N PHE A 19 5.68 13.57 -6.22
CA PHE A 19 6.80 13.99 -7.05
C PHE A 19 7.68 14.96 -6.28
N ARG A 20 9.00 14.78 -6.35
CA ARG A 20 9.97 15.64 -5.66
C ARG A 20 10.75 16.51 -6.62
N GLN A 21 11.39 15.89 -7.60
CA GLN A 21 12.38 16.60 -8.40
C GLN A 21 12.47 16.02 -9.81
N HIS A 22 12.52 16.91 -10.80
CA HIS A 22 12.88 16.58 -12.18
C HIS A 22 14.38 16.29 -12.26
N CYS A 23 14.80 15.31 -13.07
CA CYS A 23 16.24 15.16 -13.29
C CYS A 23 16.82 16.28 -14.14
N ASN A 24 18.08 16.59 -13.87
CA ASN A 24 18.87 17.58 -14.60
C ASN A 24 19.11 17.22 -16.08
N ASN A 25 18.92 15.95 -16.47
CA ASN A 25 19.15 15.49 -17.85
C ASN A 25 17.89 15.54 -18.73
N GLU A 26 16.71 15.88 -18.19
CA GLU A 26 15.49 15.98 -18.99
C GLU A 26 15.38 17.40 -19.56
N TYR A 27 15.58 17.52 -20.86
CA TYR A 27 15.58 18.81 -21.56
C TYR A 27 14.16 19.38 -21.78
N ARG A 28 13.13 18.52 -21.74
CA ARG A 28 11.75 18.92 -22.01
C ARG A 28 11.06 19.43 -20.75
N THR A 29 10.75 20.71 -20.75
CA THR A 29 9.98 21.36 -19.69
C THR A 29 8.55 20.81 -19.69
N GLY A 30 8.17 20.06 -18.65
CA GLY A 30 6.80 19.56 -18.44
C GLY A 30 6.58 18.06 -18.65
N GLU A 31 7.53 17.32 -19.22
CA GLU A 31 7.44 15.86 -19.31
C GLU A 31 8.23 15.23 -18.14
N THR A 32 7.57 14.38 -17.35
CA THR A 32 8.28 13.51 -16.41
C THR A 32 8.93 12.39 -17.20
N CYS A 33 10.24 12.18 -17.02
CA CYS A 33 10.91 11.07 -17.70
C CYS A 33 10.21 9.73 -17.38
N GLY A 34 10.27 8.76 -18.31
CA GLY A 34 9.58 7.46 -18.15
C GLY A 34 10.06 6.63 -16.94
N MET A 35 11.25 6.94 -16.39
CA MET A 35 11.84 6.19 -15.28
C MET A 35 11.74 6.94 -13.94
N LYS A 36 11.09 6.30 -12.96
CA LYS A 36 10.87 6.84 -11.61
C LYS A 36 11.88 6.26 -10.61
N LEU A 37 12.46 7.13 -9.80
CA LEU A 37 13.35 6.75 -8.69
C LEU A 37 12.75 7.15 -7.35
N VAL A 38 13.08 6.39 -6.31
CA VAL A 38 12.69 6.70 -4.92
C VAL A 38 13.74 7.64 -4.32
N MET A 39 13.30 8.79 -3.81
CA MET A 39 14.14 9.73 -3.05
C MET A 39 13.98 9.55 -1.55
N ASN A 40 12.74 9.60 -1.04
CA ASN A 40 12.44 9.42 0.37
C ASN A 40 11.47 8.26 0.58
N ARG A 41 11.55 7.62 1.74
CA ARG A 41 10.60 6.61 2.20
C ARG A 41 9.88 7.11 3.44
N TYR A 42 8.55 7.18 3.36
CA TYR A 42 7.70 7.56 4.49
C TYR A 42 6.93 6.34 4.97
N GLN A 43 6.95 6.11 6.29
CA GLN A 43 6.15 5.08 6.93
C GLN A 43 4.74 5.60 7.19
N LEU A 44 3.74 4.84 6.76
CA LEU A 44 2.33 5.12 6.97
C LEU A 44 1.75 4.04 7.88
N PRO A 45 1.02 4.44 8.95
CA PRO A 45 0.47 3.50 9.93
C PRO A 45 -0.69 2.66 9.39
N GLN A 46 -1.11 2.91 8.15
CA GLN A 46 -2.21 2.21 7.52
C GLN A 46 -1.78 0.89 6.89
N LYS A 47 -2.70 -0.07 6.89
CA LYS A 47 -2.55 -1.34 6.16
C LYS A 47 -2.87 -1.14 4.68
N CYS A 48 -2.31 -2.00 3.83
CA CYS A 48 -2.66 -1.96 2.41
C CYS A 48 -4.07 -2.51 2.16
N LYS A 49 -4.66 -2.13 1.02
CA LYS A 49 -6.02 -2.55 0.62
C LYS A 49 -6.18 -4.08 0.59
N ILE A 50 -5.12 -4.83 0.32
CA ILE A 50 -5.14 -6.30 0.33
C ILE A 50 -5.26 -6.80 1.77
N CYS A 51 -4.42 -6.32 2.69
CA CYS A 51 -4.50 -6.66 4.12
C CYS A 51 -5.89 -6.33 4.69
N THR A 52 -6.46 -5.17 4.36
CA THR A 52 -7.83 -4.83 4.78
C THR A 52 -8.87 -5.84 4.26
N LYS A 53 -8.76 -6.30 3.01
CA LYS A 53 -9.66 -7.33 2.46
C LYS A 53 -9.48 -8.69 3.16
N ILE A 54 -8.24 -9.05 3.50
CA ILE A 54 -7.93 -10.28 4.24
C ILE A 54 -8.61 -10.25 5.60
N GLU A 55 -8.43 -9.17 6.36
CA GLU A 55 -9.04 -9.02 7.68
C GLU A 55 -10.57 -9.11 7.65
N THR A 56 -11.21 -8.51 6.64
CA THR A 56 -12.66 -8.63 6.46
C THR A 56 -13.09 -10.09 6.28
N LYS A 57 -12.35 -10.86 5.46
CA LYS A 57 -12.66 -12.29 5.26
C LYS A 57 -12.40 -13.11 6.52
N GLU A 58 -11.30 -12.88 7.22
CA GLU A 58 -10.99 -13.57 8.48
C GLU A 58 -12.04 -13.30 9.57
N ARG A 59 -12.57 -12.07 9.64
CA ARG A 59 -13.68 -11.75 10.56
C ARG A 59 -14.95 -12.50 10.18
N ALA A 60 -15.26 -12.62 8.89
CA ALA A 60 -16.42 -13.37 8.42
C ALA A 60 -16.29 -14.88 8.74
N ILE A 61 -15.10 -15.46 8.51
CA ILE A 61 -14.80 -16.86 8.84
C ILE A 61 -14.98 -17.11 10.33
N ARG A 62 -14.33 -16.32 11.19
CA ARG A 62 -14.45 -16.46 12.66
C ARG A 62 -15.90 -16.41 13.14
N LYS A 63 -16.70 -15.49 12.58
CA LYS A 63 -18.12 -15.38 12.92
C LYS A 63 -18.90 -16.66 12.58
N GLU A 64 -18.61 -17.28 11.44
CA GLU A 64 -19.27 -18.51 11.03
C GLU A 64 -18.78 -19.71 11.83
N GLU A 65 -17.49 -19.81 12.12
CA GLU A 65 -16.92 -20.83 13.01
C GLU A 65 -17.56 -20.77 14.41
N ASP A 66 -17.76 -19.57 14.95
CA ASP A 66 -18.44 -19.38 16.24
C ASP A 66 -19.95 -19.73 16.19
N ARG A 67 -20.60 -19.58 15.02
CA ARG A 67 -21.98 -20.04 14.83
C ARG A 67 -22.04 -21.57 14.82
N ILE A 68 -21.18 -22.22 14.03
CA ILE A 68 -21.09 -23.69 13.98
C ILE A 68 -20.75 -24.25 15.37
N ARG A 69 -19.81 -23.64 16.09
CA ARG A 69 -19.43 -24.08 17.45
C ARG A 69 -20.61 -23.99 18.42
N ARG A 70 -21.47 -22.99 18.30
CA ARG A 70 -22.69 -22.87 19.11
C ARG A 70 -23.71 -23.95 18.77
N TRP A 71 -23.99 -24.16 17.49
CA TRP A 71 -24.91 -25.22 17.05
C TRP A 71 -24.48 -26.62 17.47
N ARG A 72 -23.18 -26.91 17.48
CA ARG A 72 -22.67 -28.22 17.94
C ARG A 72 -22.80 -28.46 19.45
N LYS A 73 -23.09 -27.42 20.24
CA LYS A 73 -23.27 -27.52 21.69
C LYS A 73 -24.74 -27.63 22.11
N GLU A 74 -25.66 -27.42 21.17
CA GLU A 74 -27.09 -27.72 21.30
C GLU A 74 -27.34 -29.20 20.99
#